data_AF-A0A2U2CBF1-F1
#
_entry.id   AF-A0A2U2CBF1-F1
#
_cell.length_a   1.000
_cell.length_b   1.000
_cell.length_c   1.000
_cell.angle_alpha   90.00
_cell.angle_beta   90.00
_cell.angle_gamma   90.00
#
_symmetry.space_group_name_H-M   'P 1'
#
loop_
_entity.id
_entity.type
_entity.pdbx_description
1 polymer ?
#
loop_
_entity_poly.entity_id
_entity_poly.type
_entity_poly.pdbx_seq_one_letter_code
_entity_poly.pdbx_strand_id
1 'polypeptide(L)'
;MLGESPLWDERRQRLYWVDGVSRLIRFHDPATDSTGQCETPSTVGSIGLCEDGRLIAGLVDGFYLVDPDKGAVTPFLIPPRNEKMRFNDGKVDRQGRFVCGGMGVFADPVGELWRIDGAGHSEILANGIRIANALCFSPDGGTMYFADSLDRFVRAYDYDNGELSRPRVFADTQQFNSGPDGATVDAEGHVWVALVNVGKLARFTPSGKLERLLEAPTDMPSCPAFGGPDLSTLYVTSIKDSGSGRAISRHPQGGHLFAIDGLGIRGLAEPRMKLTLSETPDV
;
A
#
# COMPACT_ATOMS: atom_id res chain seq x y z
N MET A 1 14.35 -9.42 -1.09
CA MET A 1 13.70 -8.10 -1.08
C MET A 1 12.28 -8.26 -1.57
N LEU A 2 11.35 -7.82 -0.74
CA LEU A 2 9.91 -7.71 -1.03
C LEU A 2 9.56 -6.23 -1.01
N GLY A 3 9.77 -5.54 -2.14
CA GLY A 3 9.46 -4.13 -2.27
C GLY A 3 7.95 -3.93 -2.31
N GLU A 4 7.38 -3.14 -1.41
CA GLU A 4 5.94 -2.89 -1.32
C GLU A 4 5.65 -1.46 -0.86
N SER A 5 4.38 -1.06 -0.94
CA SER A 5 3.86 0.18 -0.34
C SER A 5 4.69 1.45 -0.68
N PRO A 6 5.00 1.74 -1.95
CA PRO A 6 5.61 3.02 -2.32
C PRO A 6 4.68 4.18 -1.97
N LEU A 7 5.27 5.23 -1.40
CA LEU A 7 4.57 6.36 -0.81
C LEU A 7 5.39 7.63 -1.04
N TRP A 8 4.85 8.56 -1.82
CA TRP A 8 5.50 9.84 -2.08
C TRP A 8 5.13 10.87 -1.02
N ASP A 9 6.13 11.44 -0.34
CA ASP A 9 5.98 12.60 0.54
C ASP A 9 6.29 13.87 -0.27
N GLU A 10 5.24 14.60 -0.65
CA GLU A 10 5.31 15.83 -1.42
C GLU A 10 5.93 17.00 -0.65
N ARG A 11 5.87 17.00 0.69
CA ARG A 11 6.49 18.04 1.52
C ARG A 11 8.01 17.88 1.54
N ARG A 12 8.47 16.63 1.60
CA ARG A 12 9.91 16.30 1.63
C ARG A 12 10.50 16.01 0.26
N GLN A 13 9.67 15.87 -0.77
CA GLN A 13 10.08 15.43 -2.11
C GLN A 13 10.84 14.09 -2.07
N ARG A 14 10.31 13.13 -1.31
CA ARG A 14 10.97 11.85 -1.02
C ARG A 14 9.99 10.71 -1.22
N LEU A 15 10.45 9.64 -1.90
CA LEU A 15 9.73 8.39 -1.97
C LEU A 15 10.13 7.50 -0.79
N TYR A 16 9.15 6.94 -0.10
CA TYR A 16 9.32 5.85 0.86
C TYR A 16 8.76 4.55 0.28
N TRP A 17 9.29 3.41 0.70
CA TRP A 17 8.70 2.09 0.43
C TRP A 17 9.21 1.08 1.44
N VAL A 18 8.60 -0.11 1.50
CA VAL A 18 8.98 -1.14 2.46
C VAL A 18 9.72 -2.30 1.78
N ASP A 19 10.66 -2.91 2.50
CA ASP A 19 11.22 -4.23 2.19
C ASP A 19 10.81 -5.19 3.31
N GLY A 20 9.67 -5.86 3.13
CA GLY A 20 9.04 -6.64 4.19
C GLY A 20 9.88 -7.83 4.68
N VAL A 21 10.67 -8.44 3.78
CA VAL A 21 11.56 -9.56 4.12
C VAL A 21 12.75 -9.07 4.95
N SER A 22 13.32 -7.92 4.58
CA SER A 22 14.47 -7.35 5.29
C SER A 22 14.07 -6.52 6.51
N ARG A 23 12.77 -6.29 6.75
CA ARG A 23 12.22 -5.47 7.85
C ARG A 23 12.69 -4.01 7.77
N LEU A 24 12.72 -3.46 6.57
CA LEU A 24 13.20 -2.10 6.33
C LEU A 24 12.08 -1.21 5.77
N ILE A 25 12.06 0.03 6.22
CA ILE A 25 11.45 1.13 5.47
C ILE A 25 12.60 1.86 4.79
N ARG A 26 12.55 1.97 3.47
CA ARG A 26 13.57 2.62 2.64
C ARG A 26 13.06 3.99 2.18
N PHE A 27 14.00 4.87 1.82
CA PHE A 27 13.66 6.11 1.14
C PHE A 27 14.64 6.45 0.03
N HIS A 28 14.15 7.27 -0.91
CA HIS A 28 14.92 7.87 -1.99
C HIS A 28 14.47 9.32 -2.23
N ASP A 29 15.43 10.24 -2.23
CA ASP A 29 15.26 11.62 -2.68
C ASP A 29 15.84 11.74 -4.10
N PRO A 30 15.00 11.89 -5.14
CA PRO A 30 15.47 11.95 -6.51
C PRO A 30 16.21 13.25 -6.86
N ALA A 31 16.03 14.34 -6.09
CA ALA A 31 16.72 15.61 -6.36
C ALA A 31 18.18 15.55 -5.92
N THR A 32 18.49 14.80 -4.86
CA THR A 32 19.84 14.66 -4.30
C THR A 32 20.48 13.31 -4.59
N ASP A 33 19.74 12.39 -5.22
CA ASP A 33 20.10 10.96 -5.37
C ASP A 33 20.41 10.27 -4.04
N SER A 34 19.88 10.82 -2.94
CA SER A 34 20.09 10.28 -1.60
C SER A 34 19.17 9.08 -1.38
N THR A 35 19.71 8.03 -0.74
CA THR A 35 18.92 6.89 -0.26
C THR A 35 19.24 6.59 1.19
N GLY A 36 18.29 6.03 1.91
CA GLY A 36 18.50 5.55 3.27
C GLY A 36 17.44 4.55 3.70
N GLN A 37 17.51 4.12 4.95
CA GLN A 37 16.63 3.11 5.50
C GLN A 37 16.48 3.23 7.02
N CYS A 38 15.37 2.72 7.54
CA CYS A 38 15.07 2.53 8.96
C CYS A 38 14.66 1.07 9.19
N GLU A 39 15.18 0.47 10.25
CA GLU A 39 14.83 -0.90 10.66
C GLU A 39 13.51 -0.91 11.45
N THR A 40 12.73 -1.97 11.24
CA THR A 40 11.48 -2.23 11.96
C THR A 40 11.62 -3.52 12.79
N PRO A 41 10.93 -3.64 13.94
CA PRO A 41 11.10 -4.79 14.83
C PRO A 41 10.62 -6.12 14.22
N SER A 42 9.71 -6.05 13.24
CA SER A 42 9.14 -7.20 12.54
C SER A 42 8.88 -6.86 11.08
N THR A 43 8.38 -7.82 10.28
CA THR A 43 8.01 -7.55 8.88
C THR A 43 6.99 -6.40 8.81
N VAL A 44 7.34 -5.38 8.04
CA VAL A 44 6.45 -4.26 7.69
C VAL A 44 5.76 -4.54 6.36
N GLY A 45 4.45 -4.37 6.30
CA GLY A 45 3.64 -4.56 5.09
C GLY A 45 3.33 -3.25 4.36
N SER A 46 3.01 -2.20 5.11
CA SER A 46 2.56 -0.93 4.55
C SER A 46 2.91 0.26 5.43
N ILE A 47 2.90 1.44 4.81
CA ILE A 47 3.19 2.73 5.44
C ILE A 47 2.19 3.81 4.97
N GLY A 48 1.93 4.80 5.82
CA GLY A 48 1.14 5.98 5.53
C GLY A 48 1.78 7.25 6.11
N LEU A 49 1.51 8.41 5.53
CA LEU A 49 2.07 9.68 5.99
C LEU A 49 1.31 10.20 7.23
N CYS A 50 2.02 10.77 8.19
CA CYS A 50 1.44 11.57 9.26
C CYS A 50 1.68 13.07 9.04
N GLU A 51 0.82 13.91 9.62
CA GLU A 51 0.91 15.38 9.51
C GLU A 51 2.18 15.96 10.15
N ASP A 52 2.65 15.36 11.24
CA ASP A 52 3.85 15.76 11.97
C ASP A 52 5.16 15.25 11.33
N GLY A 53 5.04 14.61 10.16
CA GLY A 53 6.16 14.12 9.38
C GLY A 53 6.62 12.70 9.75
N ARG A 54 6.01 12.03 10.73
CA ARG A 54 6.20 10.59 10.94
C ARG A 54 5.46 9.77 9.88
N LEU A 55 5.67 8.45 9.92
CA LEU A 55 4.88 7.47 9.19
C LEU A 55 4.06 6.62 10.17
N ILE A 56 2.86 6.22 9.79
CA ILE A 56 2.13 5.09 10.40
C ILE A 56 2.46 3.83 9.61
N ALA A 57 2.74 2.71 10.28
CA ALA A 57 3.16 1.46 9.65
C ALA A 57 2.36 0.26 10.17
N GLY A 58 1.94 -0.63 9.27
CA GLY A 58 1.34 -1.93 9.59
C GLY A 58 2.42 -3.02 9.64
N LEU A 59 2.64 -3.61 10.82
CA LEU A 59 3.66 -4.62 11.09
C LEU A 59 3.05 -6.01 11.31
N VAL A 60 3.85 -6.98 11.75
CA VAL A 60 3.34 -8.33 12.01
C VAL A 60 2.22 -8.34 13.05
N ASP A 61 2.37 -7.57 14.14
CA ASP A 61 1.57 -7.66 15.36
C ASP A 61 0.78 -6.40 15.72
N GLY A 62 0.91 -5.32 14.94
CA GLY A 62 0.19 -4.10 15.22
C GLY A 62 0.61 -2.94 14.33
N PHE A 63 0.26 -1.75 14.80
CA PHE A 63 0.50 -0.49 14.12
C PHE A 63 1.53 0.32 14.90
N TYR A 64 2.45 0.94 14.19
CA TYR A 64 3.60 1.63 14.76
C TYR A 64 3.77 3.00 14.12
N LEU A 65 4.22 3.98 14.90
CA LEU A 65 4.72 5.24 14.39
C LEU A 65 6.22 5.12 14.13
N VAL A 66 6.66 5.60 12.98
CA VAL A 66 8.06 5.61 12.55
C VAL A 66 8.49 7.04 12.31
N ASP A 67 9.54 7.49 13.01
CA ASP A 67 10.27 8.72 12.70
C ASP A 67 11.39 8.36 11.71
N PRO A 68 11.23 8.62 10.40
CA PRO A 68 12.20 8.19 9.39
C PRO A 68 13.52 8.96 9.47
N ASP A 69 13.56 10.12 10.13
CA ASP A 69 14.76 10.95 10.24
C ASP A 69 15.60 10.54 11.46
N LYS A 70 14.96 10.04 12.53
CA LYS A 70 15.64 9.52 13.73
C LYS A 70 15.79 8.00 13.74
N GLY A 71 15.08 7.29 12.87
CA GLY A 71 15.01 5.83 12.87
C GLY A 71 14.26 5.25 14.07
N ALA A 72 13.42 6.04 14.75
CA ALA A 72 12.68 5.61 15.93
C ALA A 72 11.37 4.93 15.53
N VAL A 73 11.07 3.78 16.14
CA VAL A 73 9.84 3.02 15.90
C VAL A 73 9.12 2.79 17.23
N THR A 74 7.90 3.30 17.38
CA THR A 74 7.13 3.22 18.63
C THR A 74 5.77 2.58 18.38
N PRO A 75 5.31 1.65 19.25
CA PRO A 75 3.95 1.12 19.16
C PRO A 75 2.91 2.25 19.17
N PHE A 76 1.91 2.13 18.29
CA PHE A 76 0.76 3.03 18.23
C PHE A 76 -0.51 2.34 18.70
N LEU A 77 -0.78 1.15 18.15
CA LEU A 77 -1.91 0.30 18.53
C LEU A 77 -1.51 -1.16 18.33
N ILE A 78 -1.56 -1.95 19.40
CA ILE A 78 -1.27 -3.39 19.37
C ILE A 78 -2.57 -4.14 19.69
N PRO A 79 -3.28 -4.68 18.68
CA PRO A 79 -4.46 -5.50 18.92
C PRO A 79 -4.09 -6.88 19.50
N PRO A 80 -5.08 -7.68 19.98
CA PRO A 80 -4.85 -9.06 20.37
C PRO A 80 -4.14 -9.86 19.26
N ARG A 81 -3.08 -10.57 19.62
CA ARG A 81 -2.20 -11.24 18.66
C ARG A 81 -2.92 -12.42 17.97
N ASN A 82 -2.95 -12.39 16.63
CA ASN A 82 -3.21 -13.55 15.80
C ASN A 82 -1.91 -14.01 15.13
N GLU A 83 -1.32 -15.11 15.61
CA GLU A 83 -0.03 -15.61 15.12
C GLU A 83 -0.05 -16.05 13.65
N LYS A 84 -1.24 -16.32 13.09
CA LYS A 84 -1.42 -16.72 11.69
C LYS A 84 -1.52 -15.53 10.74
N MET A 85 -1.56 -14.30 11.26
CA MET A 85 -1.76 -13.09 10.49
C MET A 85 -0.55 -12.15 10.59
N ARG A 86 -0.31 -11.41 9.51
CA ARG A 86 0.46 -10.16 9.51
C ARG A 86 -0.29 -9.08 8.73
N PHE A 87 -0.02 -7.81 9.01
CA PHE A 87 -0.48 -6.74 8.13
C PHE A 87 0.25 -6.80 6.77
N ASN A 88 -0.46 -6.43 5.70
CA ASN A 88 0.00 -6.44 4.32
C ASN A 88 -0.18 -5.04 3.71
N ASP A 89 -1.14 -4.85 2.81
CA ASP A 89 -1.38 -3.58 2.13
C ASP A 89 -2.12 -2.56 3.02
N GLY A 90 -1.85 -1.27 2.83
CA GLY A 90 -2.37 -0.21 3.68
C GLY A 90 -2.17 1.18 3.08
N LYS A 91 -3.16 2.06 3.27
CA LYS A 91 -3.15 3.46 2.84
C LYS A 91 -3.89 4.37 3.81
N VAL A 92 -3.53 5.64 3.83
CA VAL A 92 -4.32 6.67 4.49
C VAL A 92 -5.49 7.05 3.58
N ASP A 93 -6.72 6.98 4.10
CA ASP A 93 -7.91 7.39 3.35
C ASP A 93 -8.01 8.91 3.21
N ARG A 94 -8.98 9.39 2.41
CA ARG A 94 -9.15 10.84 2.17
C ARG A 94 -9.60 11.62 3.42
N GLN A 95 -9.94 10.94 4.50
CA GLN A 95 -10.30 11.54 5.79
C GLN A 95 -9.14 11.50 6.80
N GLY A 96 -7.96 11.01 6.42
CA GLY A 96 -6.78 10.96 7.28
C GLY A 96 -6.76 9.78 8.24
N ARG A 97 -7.46 8.68 7.93
CA ARG A 97 -7.44 7.44 8.72
C ARG A 97 -6.59 6.38 8.02
N PHE A 98 -5.80 5.63 8.76
CA PHE A 98 -5.01 4.55 8.20
C PHE A 98 -5.91 3.31 8.04
N VAL A 99 -6.10 2.86 6.80
CA VAL A 99 -6.79 1.61 6.46
C VAL A 99 -5.74 0.59 6.08
N CYS A 100 -5.76 -0.59 6.69
CA CYS A 100 -4.72 -1.59 6.51
C CYS A 100 -5.29 -3.01 6.58
N GLY A 101 -5.00 -3.80 5.57
CA GLY A 101 -5.48 -5.18 5.47
C GLY A 101 -4.43 -6.19 5.91
N GLY A 102 -4.89 -7.21 6.60
CA GLY A 102 -4.11 -8.37 7.01
C GLY A 102 -4.08 -9.47 5.94
N MET A 103 -3.13 -10.40 6.10
CA MET A 103 -3.08 -11.63 5.34
C MET A 103 -2.72 -12.82 6.22
N GLY A 104 -3.19 -14.01 5.82
CA GLY A 104 -2.72 -15.26 6.41
C GLY A 104 -1.28 -15.55 5.98
N VAL A 105 -0.41 -15.92 6.93
CA VAL A 105 0.99 -16.31 6.63
C VAL A 105 1.00 -17.44 5.59
N PHE A 106 0.12 -18.43 5.73
CA PHE A 106 -0.07 -19.51 4.76
C PHE A 106 -1.23 -19.28 3.77
N ALA A 107 -1.69 -18.03 3.63
CA ALA A 107 -2.88 -17.63 2.87
C ALA A 107 -4.19 -18.24 3.38
N ASP A 108 -4.24 -18.59 4.67
CA ASP A 108 -5.48 -18.87 5.39
C ASP A 108 -6.37 -17.61 5.42
N PRO A 109 -7.71 -17.76 5.40
CA PRO A 109 -8.65 -16.64 5.43
C PRO A 109 -8.80 -16.06 6.84
N VAL A 110 -7.70 -15.57 7.41
CA VAL A 110 -7.62 -15.02 8.78
C VAL A 110 -7.31 -13.52 8.79
N GLY A 111 -7.09 -12.92 7.62
CA GLY A 111 -6.84 -11.50 7.46
C GLY A 111 -8.07 -10.66 7.75
N GLU A 112 -7.82 -9.48 8.29
CA GLU A 112 -8.81 -8.48 8.66
C GLU A 112 -8.46 -7.14 8.01
N LEU A 113 -9.46 -6.38 7.59
CA LEU A 113 -9.30 -5.01 7.10
C LEU A 113 -9.58 -4.05 8.26
N TRP A 114 -8.55 -3.37 8.74
CA TRP A 114 -8.60 -2.43 9.85
C TRP A 114 -8.70 -1.00 9.35
N ARG A 115 -9.37 -0.13 10.10
CA ARG A 115 -9.34 1.33 9.96
C ARG A 115 -9.00 1.96 11.31
N ILE A 116 -8.08 2.91 11.32
CA ILE A 116 -7.54 3.51 12.54
C ILE A 116 -7.44 5.02 12.37
N ASP A 117 -7.93 5.76 13.37
CA ASP A 117 -7.82 7.23 13.39
C ASP A 117 -6.62 7.73 14.21
N GLY A 118 -6.39 9.04 14.14
CA GLY A 118 -5.31 9.74 14.84
C GLY A 118 -5.33 9.64 16.36
N ALA A 119 -6.46 9.26 16.94
CA ALA A 119 -6.66 9.07 18.36
C ALA A 119 -6.48 7.60 18.78
N GLY A 120 -6.19 6.70 17.83
CA GLY A 120 -6.03 5.27 18.09
C GLY A 120 -7.36 4.51 18.14
N HIS A 121 -8.50 5.14 17.84
CA HIS A 121 -9.75 4.40 17.68
C HIS A 121 -9.64 3.53 16.44
N SER A 122 -10.05 2.27 16.57
CA SER A 122 -9.94 1.29 15.51
C SER A 122 -11.21 0.48 15.31
N GLU A 123 -11.42 0.04 14.07
CA GLU A 123 -12.54 -0.81 13.67
C GLU A 123 -12.07 -1.84 12.63
N ILE A 124 -12.64 -3.04 12.68
CA ILE A 124 -12.49 -4.06 11.64
C ILE A 124 -13.64 -3.90 10.65
N LEU A 125 -13.31 -3.48 9.42
CA LEU A 125 -14.27 -3.25 8.34
C LEU A 125 -14.66 -4.54 7.59
N ALA A 126 -13.74 -5.51 7.52
CA ALA A 126 -13.95 -6.80 6.87
C ALA A 126 -13.02 -7.87 7.47
N ASN A 127 -13.38 -9.14 7.30
CA ASN A 127 -12.60 -10.29 7.76
C ASN A 127 -12.65 -11.43 6.74
N GLY A 128 -11.96 -12.53 7.02
CA GLY A 128 -11.92 -13.70 6.13
C GLY A 128 -11.01 -13.51 4.91
N ILE A 129 -10.09 -12.54 4.97
CA ILE A 129 -9.21 -12.17 3.85
C ILE A 129 -7.99 -13.08 3.83
N ARG A 130 -7.59 -13.59 2.66
CA ARG A 130 -6.38 -14.40 2.52
C ARG A 130 -5.15 -13.54 2.28
N ILE A 131 -5.21 -12.63 1.31
CA ILE A 131 -4.14 -11.70 0.97
C ILE A 131 -4.73 -10.32 0.62
N ALA A 132 -4.78 -9.41 1.59
CA ALA A 132 -5.27 -8.05 1.39
C ALA A 132 -4.36 -7.24 0.47
N ASN A 133 -4.92 -6.65 -0.59
CA ASN A 133 -4.21 -5.88 -1.60
C ASN A 133 -5.12 -4.90 -2.35
N ALA A 134 -4.53 -4.17 -3.30
CA ALA A 134 -5.16 -3.20 -4.18
C ALA A 134 -5.94 -2.09 -3.45
N LEU A 135 -5.58 -1.81 -2.19
CA LEU A 135 -6.28 -0.83 -1.37
C LEU A 135 -6.00 0.58 -1.87
N CYS A 136 -7.02 1.27 -2.35
CA CYS A 136 -6.93 2.68 -2.74
C CYS A 136 -8.30 3.35 -2.74
N PHE A 137 -8.33 4.67 -2.91
CA PHE A 137 -9.55 5.48 -2.77
C PHE A 137 -9.75 6.41 -3.96
N SER A 138 -11.00 6.56 -4.40
CA SER A 138 -11.37 7.53 -5.44
C SER A 138 -10.93 8.96 -5.09
N PRO A 139 -10.79 9.87 -6.08
CA PRO A 139 -10.32 11.23 -5.84
C PRO A 139 -11.11 12.02 -4.80
N ASP A 140 -12.43 11.77 -4.70
CA ASP A 140 -13.32 12.37 -3.72
C ASP A 140 -13.39 11.59 -2.39
N GLY A 141 -12.80 10.41 -2.32
CA GLY A 141 -12.83 9.51 -1.17
C GLY A 141 -14.14 8.74 -0.97
N GLY A 142 -15.13 8.87 -1.86
CA GLY A 142 -16.43 8.22 -1.73
C GLY A 142 -16.45 6.74 -2.13
N THR A 143 -15.38 6.23 -2.75
CA THR A 143 -15.23 4.82 -3.13
C THR A 143 -13.90 4.27 -2.63
N MET A 144 -13.96 3.12 -1.96
CA MET A 144 -12.79 2.30 -1.64
C MET A 144 -12.68 1.16 -2.67
N TYR A 145 -11.49 0.96 -3.21
CA TYR A 145 -11.13 -0.20 -4.01
C TYR A 145 -10.28 -1.15 -3.16
N PHE A 146 -10.55 -2.45 -3.25
CA PHE A 146 -9.87 -3.45 -2.45
C PHE A 146 -9.96 -4.84 -3.10
N ALA A 147 -8.96 -5.68 -2.87
CA ALA A 147 -8.94 -7.07 -3.31
C ALA A 147 -8.41 -8.02 -2.23
N ASP A 148 -8.98 -9.22 -2.18
CA ASP A 148 -8.19 -10.40 -1.82
C ASP A 148 -7.51 -10.88 -3.12
N SER A 149 -6.17 -10.87 -3.17
CA SER A 149 -5.43 -11.22 -4.39
C SER A 149 -5.81 -12.60 -4.95
N LEU A 150 -6.21 -13.54 -4.10
CA LEU A 150 -6.57 -14.89 -4.52
C LEU A 150 -7.96 -14.99 -5.16
N ASP A 151 -8.82 -14.00 -4.95
CA ASP A 151 -10.12 -13.91 -5.63
C ASP A 151 -9.96 -13.46 -7.08
N ARG A 152 -8.86 -12.74 -7.40
CA ARG A 152 -8.57 -12.18 -8.73
C ARG A 152 -9.64 -11.19 -9.24
N PHE A 153 -10.26 -10.48 -8.30
CA PHE A 153 -11.14 -9.36 -8.58
C PHE A 153 -10.76 -8.18 -7.71
N VAL A 154 -10.71 -7.00 -8.31
CA VAL A 154 -10.76 -5.75 -7.54
C VAL A 154 -12.24 -5.43 -7.32
N ARG A 155 -12.63 -5.19 -6.08
CA ARG A 155 -13.98 -4.78 -5.71
C ARG A 155 -13.99 -3.30 -5.36
N ALA A 156 -15.09 -2.63 -5.70
CA ALA A 156 -15.39 -1.29 -5.23
C ALA A 156 -16.47 -1.34 -4.15
N TYR A 157 -16.37 -0.45 -3.18
CA TYR A 157 -17.32 -0.25 -2.09
C TYR A 157 -17.63 1.23 -2.02
N ASP A 158 -18.90 1.57 -1.77
CA ASP A 158 -19.22 2.92 -1.31
C ASP A 158 -18.56 3.08 0.08
N TYR A 159 -17.87 4.21 0.29
CA TYR A 159 -17.04 4.50 1.47
C TYR A 159 -17.49 5.81 2.12
N ASP A 160 -18.71 5.83 2.66
CA ASP A 160 -19.30 7.03 3.28
C ASP A 160 -18.91 7.10 4.76
N ASN A 161 -18.24 8.19 5.16
CA ASN A 161 -17.66 8.36 6.50
C ASN A 161 -16.85 7.15 7.00
N GLY A 162 -16.32 6.35 6.05
CA GLY A 162 -15.55 5.15 6.30
C GLY A 162 -16.33 3.83 6.44
N GLU A 163 -17.66 3.85 6.36
CA GLU A 163 -18.47 2.62 6.32
C GLU A 163 -18.45 2.01 4.92
N LEU A 164 -18.29 0.68 4.85
CA LEU A 164 -18.30 -0.06 3.60
C LEU A 164 -19.71 -0.52 3.26
N SER A 165 -20.17 -0.18 2.04
CA SER A 165 -21.44 -0.69 1.54
C SER A 165 -21.42 -0.94 0.03
N ARG A 166 -22.48 -1.61 -0.47
CA ARG A 166 -22.72 -1.88 -1.91
C ARG A 166 -21.50 -2.44 -2.65
N PRO A 167 -20.96 -3.60 -2.21
CA PRO A 167 -19.84 -4.25 -2.88
C PRO A 167 -20.19 -4.58 -4.32
N ARG A 168 -19.27 -4.27 -5.23
CA ARG A 168 -19.40 -4.58 -6.66
C ARG A 168 -18.06 -4.98 -7.25
N VAL A 169 -18.07 -5.89 -8.22
CA VAL A 169 -16.86 -6.17 -9.01
C VAL A 169 -16.54 -4.90 -9.79
N PHE A 170 -15.34 -4.38 -9.58
CA PHE A 170 -14.81 -3.24 -10.32
C PHE A 170 -13.97 -3.72 -11.50
N ALA A 171 -12.98 -4.58 -11.25
CA ALA A 171 -12.14 -5.14 -12.30
C ALA A 171 -11.97 -6.65 -12.14
N ASP A 172 -12.02 -7.37 -13.26
CA ASP A 172 -11.73 -8.79 -13.36
C ASP A 172 -10.30 -8.98 -13.86
N THR A 173 -9.43 -9.56 -13.02
CA THR A 173 -8.04 -9.86 -13.36
C THR A 173 -7.82 -11.35 -13.67
N GLN A 174 -8.86 -12.18 -13.61
CA GLN A 174 -8.79 -13.61 -13.98
C GLN A 174 -8.36 -13.78 -15.43
N GLN A 175 -8.87 -12.93 -16.32
CA GLN A 175 -8.50 -12.91 -17.74
C GLN A 175 -7.01 -12.68 -17.99
N PHE A 176 -6.29 -12.06 -17.05
CA PHE A 176 -4.85 -11.85 -17.15
C PHE A 176 -4.04 -12.94 -16.45
N ASN A 177 -4.70 -13.94 -15.84
CA ASN A 177 -4.04 -14.98 -15.04
C ASN A 177 -3.12 -14.41 -13.94
N SER A 178 -3.57 -13.34 -13.28
CA SER A 178 -2.85 -12.70 -12.16
C SER A 178 -3.80 -12.29 -11.06
N GLY A 179 -3.34 -12.38 -9.81
CA GLY A 179 -3.94 -11.63 -8.71
C GLY A 179 -3.64 -10.13 -8.86
N PRO A 180 -4.56 -9.25 -8.44
CA PRO A 180 -4.21 -7.85 -8.21
C PRO A 180 -3.31 -7.76 -6.97
N ASP A 181 -2.23 -7.02 -7.09
CA ASP A 181 -1.31 -6.72 -5.98
C ASP A 181 -1.57 -5.28 -5.50
N GLY A 182 -0.56 -4.45 -5.28
CA GLY A 182 -0.72 -3.05 -4.92
C GLY A 182 -1.40 -2.19 -6.01
N ALA A 183 -2.06 -1.11 -5.58
CA ALA A 183 -2.79 -0.20 -6.45
C ALA A 183 -2.70 1.28 -6.03
N THR A 184 -2.96 2.17 -6.99
CA THR A 184 -3.10 3.62 -6.77
C THR A 184 -4.18 4.21 -7.69
N VAL A 185 -4.58 5.46 -7.44
CA VAL A 185 -5.57 6.19 -8.24
C VAL A 185 -4.92 7.46 -8.78
N ASP A 186 -5.11 7.73 -10.08
CA ASP A 186 -4.64 8.97 -10.69
C ASP A 186 -5.66 10.12 -10.56
N ALA A 187 -5.24 11.33 -10.97
CA ALA A 187 -6.07 12.53 -10.89
C ALA A 187 -7.33 12.49 -11.77
N GLU A 188 -7.39 11.59 -12.75
CA GLU A 188 -8.57 11.34 -13.60
C GLU A 188 -9.50 10.29 -12.99
N GLY A 189 -9.17 9.76 -11.81
CA GLY A 189 -9.95 8.74 -11.11
C GLY A 189 -9.76 7.32 -11.66
N HIS A 190 -8.76 7.09 -12.52
CA HIS A 190 -8.46 5.74 -12.99
C HIS A 190 -7.65 4.99 -11.93
N VAL A 191 -7.94 3.69 -11.79
CA VAL A 191 -7.27 2.80 -10.85
C VAL A 191 -6.14 2.07 -11.57
N TRP A 192 -4.93 2.21 -11.05
CA TRP A 192 -3.74 1.50 -11.49
C TRP A 192 -3.49 0.31 -10.57
N VAL A 193 -3.28 -0.87 -11.15
CA VAL A 193 -3.10 -2.13 -10.41
C VAL A 193 -1.88 -2.86 -10.95
N ALA A 194 -1.00 -3.32 -10.06
CA ALA A 194 0.05 -4.26 -10.42
C ALA A 194 -0.53 -5.67 -10.62
N LEU A 195 -0.21 -6.26 -11.77
CA LEU A 195 -0.54 -7.65 -12.11
C LEU A 195 0.73 -8.48 -11.96
N VAL A 196 1.03 -8.80 -10.70
CA VAL A 196 2.32 -9.37 -10.26
C VAL A 196 2.71 -10.66 -10.98
N ASN A 197 1.75 -11.54 -11.32
CA ASN A 197 2.07 -12.84 -11.93
C ASN A 197 2.37 -12.78 -13.43
N VAL A 198 2.13 -11.63 -14.07
CA VAL A 198 2.30 -11.47 -15.52
C VAL A 198 3.17 -10.29 -15.91
N GLY A 199 3.81 -9.62 -14.95
CA GLY A 199 4.76 -8.55 -15.24
C GLY A 199 4.12 -7.31 -15.86
N LYS A 200 2.90 -6.93 -15.43
CA LYS A 200 2.14 -5.82 -16.06
C LYS A 200 1.56 -4.85 -15.05
N LEU A 201 1.27 -3.64 -15.54
CA LEU A 201 0.44 -2.64 -14.86
C LEU A 201 -0.84 -2.44 -15.67
N ALA A 202 -1.99 -2.58 -15.02
CA ALA A 202 -3.28 -2.32 -15.65
C ALA A 202 -3.87 -1.01 -15.11
N ARG A 203 -4.37 -0.16 -16.01
CA ARG A 203 -5.12 1.05 -15.68
C ARG A 203 -6.57 0.87 -16.07
N PHE A 204 -7.47 0.98 -15.11
CA PHE A 204 -8.91 0.84 -15.28
C PHE A 204 -9.59 2.20 -15.16
N THR A 205 -10.54 2.47 -16.05
CA THR A 205 -11.44 3.64 -15.93
C THR A 205 -12.20 3.64 -14.60
N PRO A 206 -12.77 4.77 -14.17
CA PRO A 206 -13.66 4.82 -12.99
C PRO A 206 -14.85 3.84 -13.05
N SER A 207 -15.19 3.33 -14.24
CA SER A 207 -16.24 2.33 -14.45
C SER A 207 -15.74 0.88 -14.38
N GLY A 208 -14.45 0.64 -14.16
CA GLY A 208 -13.85 -0.68 -14.07
C GLY A 208 -13.39 -1.29 -15.41
N LYS A 209 -13.57 -0.58 -16.53
CA LYS A 209 -13.09 -1.03 -17.84
C LYS A 209 -11.58 -0.83 -17.98
N LEU A 210 -10.87 -1.82 -18.51
CA LEU A 210 -9.46 -1.69 -18.86
C LEU A 210 -9.26 -0.59 -19.90
N GLU A 211 -8.40 0.38 -19.61
CA GLU A 211 -8.03 1.48 -20.51
C GLU A 211 -6.61 1.31 -21.04
N ARG A 212 -5.65 0.93 -20.19
CA ARG A 212 -4.27 0.61 -20.59
C ARG A 212 -3.77 -0.65 -19.89
N LEU A 213 -2.93 -1.39 -20.60
CA LEU A 213 -2.15 -2.50 -20.06
C LEU A 213 -0.70 -2.29 -20.50
N LEU A 214 0.18 -2.01 -19.54
CA LEU A 214 1.58 -1.72 -19.77
C LEU A 214 2.44 -2.91 -19.35
N GLU A 215 3.48 -3.20 -20.12
CA GLU A 215 4.56 -4.06 -19.65
C GLU A 215 5.30 -3.35 -18.51
N ALA A 216 5.51 -4.06 -17.41
CA ALA A 216 6.34 -3.55 -16.33
C ALA A 216 7.83 -3.77 -16.66
N PRO A 217 8.74 -2.96 -16.11
CA PRO A 217 10.18 -3.12 -16.30
C PRO A 217 10.78 -4.33 -15.54
N THR A 218 9.92 -5.21 -15.00
CA THR A 218 10.26 -6.40 -14.22
C THR A 218 9.15 -7.44 -14.36
N ASP A 219 9.47 -8.71 -14.09
CA ASP A 219 8.50 -9.83 -14.16
C ASP A 219 7.56 -9.87 -12.95
N MET A 220 7.92 -9.22 -11.84
CA MET A 220 7.15 -9.24 -10.58
C MET A 220 6.94 -7.82 -10.02
N PRO A 221 6.21 -6.91 -10.72
CA PRO A 221 5.83 -5.62 -10.17
C PRO A 221 4.86 -5.83 -9.01
N SER A 222 5.01 -5.07 -7.93
CA SER A 222 4.19 -5.24 -6.73
C SER A 222 3.22 -4.10 -6.49
N CYS A 223 3.67 -2.85 -6.53
CA CYS A 223 2.81 -1.72 -6.19
C CYS A 223 3.21 -0.44 -6.95
N PRO A 224 2.25 0.25 -7.60
CA PRO A 224 2.47 1.55 -8.21
C PRO A 224 2.12 2.71 -7.26
N ALA A 225 2.86 3.82 -7.33
CA ALA A 225 2.50 5.09 -6.71
C ALA A 225 3.01 6.28 -7.54
N PHE A 226 2.22 7.35 -7.62
CA PHE A 226 2.65 8.57 -8.28
C PHE A 226 3.51 9.43 -7.35
N GLY A 227 4.53 10.07 -7.91
CA GLY A 227 5.42 10.97 -7.20
C GLY A 227 6.12 11.95 -8.14
N GLY A 228 7.19 12.56 -7.63
CA GLY A 228 7.85 13.70 -8.27
C GLY A 228 7.18 15.04 -7.94
N PRO A 229 7.84 16.17 -8.23
CA PRO A 229 7.36 17.51 -7.87
C PRO A 229 5.98 17.86 -8.40
N ASP A 230 5.58 17.23 -9.50
CA ASP A 230 4.33 17.50 -10.21
C ASP A 230 3.43 16.25 -10.30
N LEU A 231 3.78 15.20 -9.53
CA LEU A 231 3.06 13.92 -9.45
C LEU A 231 2.93 13.19 -10.80
N SER A 232 3.84 13.43 -11.76
CA SER A 232 3.79 12.83 -13.10
C SER A 232 4.65 11.57 -13.28
N THR A 233 5.50 11.24 -12.30
CA THR A 233 6.32 10.03 -12.31
C THR A 233 5.55 8.89 -11.63
N LEU A 234 5.38 7.76 -12.32
CA LEU A 234 4.84 6.54 -11.72
C LEU A 234 6.00 5.68 -11.19
N TYR A 235 6.16 5.66 -9.88
CA TYR A 235 7.07 4.75 -9.19
C TYR A 235 6.44 3.37 -9.06
N VAL A 236 7.26 2.32 -9.22
CA VAL A 236 6.81 0.93 -9.16
C VAL A 236 7.80 0.12 -8.34
N THR A 237 7.36 -0.41 -7.21
CA THR A 237 8.13 -1.41 -6.46
C THR A 237 8.02 -2.78 -7.12
N SER A 238 8.97 -3.66 -6.83
CA SER A 238 8.96 -5.03 -7.34
C SER A 238 9.48 -6.04 -6.33
N ILE A 239 9.28 -7.31 -6.63
CA ILE A 239 9.63 -8.43 -5.75
C ILE A 239 10.85 -9.14 -6.30
N LYS A 240 11.91 -9.29 -5.50
CA LYS A 240 12.98 -10.26 -5.81
C LYS A 240 12.60 -11.64 -5.30
N ASP A 241 12.27 -11.69 -4.01
CA ASP A 241 11.83 -12.88 -3.30
C ASP A 241 10.97 -12.40 -2.13
N SER A 242 9.74 -12.90 -2.10
CA SER A 242 8.76 -12.65 -1.04
C SER A 242 9.07 -13.34 0.29
N GLY A 243 10.07 -14.22 0.34
CA GLY A 243 10.42 -15.05 1.50
C GLY A 243 9.42 -16.18 1.79
N SER A 244 8.30 -16.22 1.06
CA SER A 244 7.24 -17.24 1.19
C SER A 244 7.34 -18.35 0.14
N GLY A 245 8.24 -18.21 -0.84
CA GLY A 245 8.32 -19.07 -2.01
C GLY A 245 7.21 -18.86 -3.06
N ARG A 246 6.21 -18.00 -2.80
CA ARG A 246 5.09 -17.76 -3.72
C ARG A 246 5.43 -16.81 -4.86
N ALA A 247 6.26 -15.81 -4.57
CA ALA A 247 6.68 -14.79 -5.51
C ALA A 247 8.21 -14.70 -5.51
N ILE A 248 8.82 -15.14 -6.61
CA ILE A 248 10.27 -15.15 -6.85
C ILE A 248 10.50 -14.65 -8.28
N SER A 249 11.15 -13.49 -8.41
CA SER A 249 11.54 -12.92 -9.70
C SER A 249 12.75 -13.64 -10.28
N ARG A 250 12.67 -13.96 -11.57
CA ARG A 250 13.81 -14.43 -12.37
C ARG A 250 14.49 -13.27 -13.10
N HIS A 251 13.85 -12.11 -13.18
CA HIS A 251 14.45 -10.92 -13.75
C HIS A 251 15.72 -10.49 -12.97
N PRO A 252 16.80 -10.07 -13.65
CA PRO A 252 18.04 -9.60 -13.00
C PRO A 252 17.81 -8.40 -12.08
N GLN A 253 16.88 -7.51 -12.47
CA GLN A 253 16.51 -6.31 -11.71
C GLN A 253 15.28 -6.53 -10.80
N GLY A 254 14.88 -7.78 -10.57
CA GLY A 254 13.80 -8.08 -9.61
C GLY A 254 14.09 -7.49 -8.24
N GLY A 255 13.08 -6.86 -7.63
CA GLY A 255 13.20 -6.17 -6.37
C GLY A 255 13.60 -4.69 -6.48
N HIS A 256 14.07 -4.22 -7.64
CA HIS A 256 14.40 -2.81 -7.82
C HIS A 256 13.14 -1.94 -7.71
N LEU A 257 13.37 -0.67 -7.38
CA LEU A 257 12.42 0.41 -7.58
C LEU A 257 12.58 0.95 -9.00
N PHE A 258 11.48 1.17 -9.69
CA PHE A 258 11.47 1.76 -11.03
C PHE A 258 10.71 3.09 -11.03
N ALA A 259 11.12 4.01 -11.89
CA ALA A 259 10.43 5.26 -12.18
C ALA A 259 10.02 5.25 -13.65
N ILE A 260 8.75 5.53 -13.93
CA ILE A 260 8.18 5.58 -15.29
C ILE A 260 7.66 6.99 -15.54
N ASP A 261 8.32 7.70 -16.44
CA ASP A 261 7.97 9.05 -16.85
C ASP A 261 7.26 9.07 -18.21
N GLY A 262 6.71 10.22 -18.60
CA GLY A 262 6.17 10.44 -19.94
C GLY A 262 4.81 9.77 -20.20
N LEU A 263 4.09 9.35 -19.15
CA LEU A 263 2.75 8.76 -19.27
C LEU A 263 1.67 9.77 -19.67
N GLY A 264 1.94 11.07 -19.53
CA GLY A 264 0.97 12.15 -19.71
C GLY A 264 -0.15 12.13 -18.66
N ILE A 265 0.08 11.45 -17.53
CA ILE A 265 -0.89 11.25 -16.44
C ILE A 265 -0.27 11.76 -15.15
N ARG A 266 -1.09 12.36 -14.29
CA ARG A 266 -0.69 12.84 -12.97
C ARG A 266 -1.43 12.08 -11.89
N GLY A 267 -0.75 11.83 -10.78
CA GLY A 267 -1.34 11.30 -9.57
C GLY A 267 -2.00 12.36 -8.70
N LEU A 268 -2.26 11.95 -7.47
CA LEU A 268 -2.78 12.78 -6.39
C LEU A 268 -1.79 12.75 -5.23
N ALA A 269 -1.72 13.84 -4.46
CA ALA A 269 -0.96 13.82 -3.21
C ALA A 269 -1.62 12.84 -2.25
N GLU A 270 -0.81 12.02 -1.57
CA GLU A 270 -1.30 11.05 -0.60
C GLU A 270 -1.82 11.78 0.66
N PRO A 271 -2.98 11.38 1.21
CA PRO A 271 -3.49 11.96 2.45
C PRO A 271 -2.56 11.72 3.63
N ARG A 272 -2.71 12.54 4.67
CA ARG A 272 -1.92 12.48 5.90
C ARG A 272 -2.80 12.23 7.10
N MET A 273 -2.36 11.34 7.97
CA MET A 273 -3.00 11.05 9.24
C MET A 273 -2.63 12.13 10.25
N LYS A 274 -3.63 12.76 10.85
CA LYS A 274 -3.42 13.74 11.92
C LYS A 274 -3.45 13.03 13.26
N LEU A 275 -2.31 12.92 13.93
CA LEU A 275 -2.23 12.32 15.27
C LEU A 275 -2.85 13.26 16.32
N THR A 276 -3.71 12.71 17.18
CA THR A 276 -4.44 13.45 18.22
C THR A 276 -4.43 12.74 19.58
N LEU A 277 -3.76 11.59 19.70
CA LEU A 277 -3.42 11.01 21.01
C LEU A 277 -2.63 12.03 21.83
N SER A 278 -3.14 12.38 23.00
CA SER A 278 -2.38 13.18 23.95
C SER A 278 -1.16 12.37 24.40
N GLU A 279 0.02 12.97 24.33
CA GLU A 279 1.20 12.47 25.04
C GLU A 279 0.99 12.63 26.55
N THR A 280 0.16 11.80 27.13
CA THR A 280 0.13 11.59 28.58
C THR A 280 0.57 10.15 28.80
N PRO A 281 1.80 9.93 29.29
CA PRO A 281 2.15 8.64 29.84
C PRO A 281 1.27 8.45 31.07
N ASP A 282 0.49 7.36 31.11
CA ASP A 282 -0.05 6.88 32.38
C ASP A 282 1.14 6.56 33.28
N VAL A 283 1.13 7.23 34.44
CA VAL A 283 2.11 7.17 35.53
C VAL A 283 2.03 5.84 36.26
#